data_AF-A0A2E4FP48-F1
#
_entry.id   AF-A0A2E4FP48-F1
#
_cell.length_a   1.000
_cell.length_b   1.000
_cell.length_c   1.000
_cell.angle_alpha   90.00
_cell.angle_beta   90.00
_cell.angle_gamma   90.00
#
_symmetry.space_group_name_H-M   'P 1'
#
loop_
_entity.id
_entity.type
_entity.pdbx_description
1 polymer ?
#
loop_
_entity_poly.entity_id
_entity_poly.type
_entity_poly.pdbx_seq_one_letter_code
_entity_poly.pdbx_strand_id
1 'polypeptide(L)'
;MVFRDERGVEYDPVPLPTHEVTDAVAVDARRVHRSAPRKPVPLYTGTDGLELSQQPRGHRRHWTDPQWLAFEEHRRLEQDLSSNDEPLAAVMIVRPHDPITS
;
A
#
# COMPACT_ATOMS: atom_id res chain seq x y z
N MET A 1 -15.99 14.78 50.04
CA MET A 1 -17.34 14.95 49.46
C MET A 1 -17.62 13.66 48.70
N VAL A 2 -18.54 12.83 49.17
CA VAL A 2 -18.82 11.51 48.59
C VAL A 2 -19.98 11.69 47.61
N PHE A 3 -19.82 11.26 46.37
CA PHE A 3 -20.88 11.37 45.36
C PHE A 3 -21.74 10.12 45.41
N ARG A 4 -23.04 10.28 45.57
CA ARG A 4 -23.99 9.17 45.60
C ARG A 4 -24.96 9.27 44.43
N ASP A 5 -25.13 8.19 43.69
CA ASP A 5 -26.07 8.15 42.58
C ASP A 5 -27.51 7.82 43.05
N GLU A 6 -28.46 7.92 42.12
CA GLU A 6 -29.88 7.62 42.35
C GLU A 6 -30.16 6.14 42.70
N ARG A 7 -29.17 5.26 42.48
CA ARG A 7 -29.21 3.83 42.84
C ARG A 7 -28.60 3.57 44.22
N GLY A 8 -28.12 4.62 44.89
CA GLY A 8 -27.56 4.56 46.22
C GLY A 8 -26.11 4.10 46.28
N VAL A 9 -25.40 4.04 45.16
CA VAL A 9 -23.98 3.67 45.08
C VAL A 9 -23.12 4.90 45.37
N GLU A 10 -22.15 4.74 46.27
CA GLU A 10 -21.24 5.79 46.70
C GLU A 10 -19.90 5.70 45.95
N TYR A 11 -19.42 6.84 45.47
CA TYR A 11 -18.19 6.99 44.72
C TYR A 11 -17.22 7.93 45.44
N ASP A 12 -15.97 7.47 45.57
CA ASP A 12 -14.86 8.29 46.01
C ASP A 12 -14.30 9.10 44.84
N PRO A 13 -14.16 10.43 44.96
CA PRO A 13 -13.60 11.25 43.89
C PRO A 13 -12.11 10.95 43.72
N VAL A 14 -11.74 10.39 42.56
CA VAL A 14 -10.33 10.16 42.19
C VAL A 14 -9.80 11.41 41.47
N PRO A 15 -8.58 11.89 41.80
CA PRO A 15 -7.98 13.02 41.10
C PRO A 15 -7.82 12.70 39.61
N LEU A 16 -8.21 13.66 38.76
CA LEU A 16 -8.05 13.56 37.32
C LEU A 16 -6.55 13.47 36.96
N PRO A 17 -6.15 12.68 35.96
CA PRO A 17 -4.78 12.66 35.50
C PRO A 17 -4.38 14.05 35.01
N THR A 18 -3.49 14.73 35.73
CA THR A 18 -2.82 15.92 35.21
C THR A 18 -1.90 15.45 34.09
N HIS A 19 -2.20 15.87 32.85
CA HIS A 19 -1.30 15.68 31.71
C HIS A 19 -0.07 16.58 31.89
N GLU A 20 0.80 16.26 32.84
CA GLU A 20 2.15 16.81 32.89
C GLU A 20 2.91 16.24 31.69
N VAL A 21 3.01 17.04 30.64
CA VAL A 21 3.80 16.75 29.45
C VAL A 21 5.25 16.78 29.87
N THR A 22 5.85 15.62 30.10
CA THR A 22 7.31 15.49 30.23
C THR A 22 7.98 16.04 28.97
N ASP A 23 8.93 16.94 29.15
CA ASP A 23 9.73 17.55 28.08
C ASP A 23 10.22 16.50 27.07
N ALA A 24 10.11 16.84 25.79
CA ALA A 24 10.49 15.95 24.70
C ALA A 24 11.98 15.60 24.77
N VAL A 25 12.29 14.37 25.19
CA VAL A 25 13.64 13.82 25.15
C VAL A 25 14.00 13.56 23.68
N ALA A 26 15.02 14.26 23.17
CA ALA A 26 15.55 14.00 21.84
C ALA A 26 16.21 12.61 21.81
N VAL A 27 15.55 11.65 21.16
CA VAL A 27 16.17 10.37 20.85
C VAL A 27 17.07 10.60 19.64
N ASP A 28 18.38 10.77 19.87
CA ASP A 28 19.39 10.79 18.82
C ASP A 28 19.46 9.42 18.12
N ALA A 29 18.50 9.15 17.24
CA ALA A 29 18.54 8.00 16.36
C ALA A 29 19.53 8.29 15.23
N ARG A 30 20.84 8.11 15.51
CA ARG A 30 21.83 8.00 14.43
C ARG A 30 21.45 6.80 13.56
N ARG A 31 20.88 7.06 12.39
CA ARG A 31 20.68 6.07 11.32
C ARG A 31 22.07 5.55 10.90
N VAL A 32 22.53 4.49 11.56
CA VAL A 32 23.71 3.75 11.11
C VAL A 32 23.28 2.97 9.87
N HIS A 33 23.59 3.49 8.69
CA HIS A 33 23.45 2.74 7.44
C HIS A 33 24.37 1.53 7.49
N ARG A 34 23.86 0.39 7.97
CA ARG A 34 24.51 -0.91 7.80
C ARG A 34 24.26 -1.36 6.36
N SER A 35 25.05 -0.85 5.42
CA SER A 35 25.12 -1.44 4.09
C SER A 35 25.91 -2.74 4.20
N ALA A 36 25.23 -3.86 4.40
CA ALA A 36 25.87 -5.17 4.24
C ALA A 36 26.42 -5.28 2.80
N PRO A 37 27.61 -5.86 2.59
CA PRO A 37 28.10 -6.12 1.24
C PRO A 37 27.11 -7.07 0.56
N ARG A 38 26.35 -6.54 -0.41
CA ARG A 38 25.43 -7.34 -1.20
C ARG A 38 26.28 -8.28 -2.07
N LYS A 39 26.09 -9.59 -1.91
CA LYS A 39 26.66 -10.57 -2.83
C LYS A 39 26.26 -10.18 -4.26
N PRO A 40 27.18 -10.22 -5.24
CA PRO A 40 26.83 -9.94 -6.62
C PRO A 40 25.82 -10.99 -7.06
N VAL A 41 24.58 -10.59 -7.25
CA VAL A 41 23.54 -11.45 -7.82
C VAL A 41 23.88 -11.57 -9.31
N PRO A 42 23.98 -12.80 -9.86
CA PRO A 42 24.28 -12.98 -11.27
C PRO A 42 23.23 -12.27 -12.12
N LEU A 43 23.69 -11.59 -13.18
CA LEU A 43 22.81 -10.94 -14.14
C LEU A 43 22.00 -12.02 -14.86
N TYR A 44 20.68 -11.90 -14.85
CA TYR A 44 19.80 -12.76 -15.63
C TYR A 44 20.05 -12.54 -17.13
N THR A 45 20.29 -13.63 -17.86
CA THR A 45 20.66 -13.61 -19.28
C THR A 45 19.51 -14.01 -20.21
N GLY A 46 18.35 -14.36 -19.68
CA GLY A 46 17.17 -14.69 -20.49
C GLY A 46 16.40 -13.44 -20.95
N THR A 47 15.31 -13.68 -21.67
CA THR A 47 14.41 -12.65 -22.23
C THR A 47 12.98 -12.81 -21.73
N ASP A 48 12.75 -13.50 -20.62
CA ASP A 48 11.43 -13.54 -20.01
C ASP A 48 11.12 -12.20 -19.34
N GLY A 49 10.08 -11.51 -19.80
CA GLY A 49 9.69 -10.20 -19.29
C GLY A 49 9.31 -10.21 -17.80
N LEU A 50 8.73 -11.31 -17.31
CA LEU A 50 8.37 -11.46 -15.90
C LEU A 50 9.64 -11.55 -15.03
N GLU A 51 10.59 -12.39 -15.41
CA GLU A 51 11.88 -12.54 -14.72
C GLU A 51 12.68 -11.24 -14.74
N LEU A 52 12.66 -10.53 -15.88
CA LEU A 52 13.29 -9.21 -16.02
C LEU A 52 12.64 -8.15 -15.13
N SER A 53 11.32 -8.21 -14.91
CA SER A 53 10.60 -7.28 -14.03
C SER A 53 11.02 -7.42 -12.55
N GLN A 54 11.40 -8.63 -12.14
CA GLN A 54 11.86 -8.95 -10.79
C GLN A 54 13.33 -8.56 -10.56
N GLN A 55 14.10 -8.28 -11.62
CA GLN A 55 15.50 -7.89 -11.49
C GLN A 55 15.66 -6.49 -10.88
N PRO A 56 16.73 -6.26 -10.09
CA PRO A 56 17.07 -4.94 -9.58
C PRO A 56 17.20 -3.89 -10.69
N ARG A 57 16.72 -2.67 -10.43
CA ARG A 57 16.83 -1.54 -11.38
C ARG A 57 18.28 -1.28 -11.83
N GLY A 58 19.27 -1.54 -10.99
CA GLY A 58 20.69 -1.40 -11.33
C GLY A 58 21.17 -2.35 -12.43
N HIS A 59 20.51 -3.50 -12.61
CA HIS A 59 20.87 -4.49 -13.64
C HIS A 59 20.46 -4.03 -15.04
N ARG A 60 19.47 -3.14 -15.14
CA ARG A 60 18.95 -2.61 -16.42
C ARG A 60 20.00 -1.89 -17.27
N ARG A 61 21.10 -1.42 -16.65
CA ARG A 61 22.23 -0.81 -17.36
C ARG A 61 22.99 -1.79 -18.26
N HIS A 62 22.85 -3.10 -18.02
CA HIS A 62 23.53 -4.16 -18.75
C HIS A 62 22.57 -4.95 -19.64
N TRP A 63 21.32 -4.50 -19.78
CA TRP A 63 20.34 -5.20 -20.59
C TRP A 63 20.61 -5.00 -22.07
N THR A 64 20.41 -6.07 -22.83
CA THR A 64 20.45 -6.04 -24.29
C THR A 64 19.11 -5.53 -24.85
N ASP A 65 19.09 -5.10 -26.11
CA ASP A 65 17.86 -4.62 -26.76
C ASP A 65 16.70 -5.64 -26.69
N PRO A 66 16.92 -6.96 -26.92
CA PRO A 66 15.86 -7.97 -26.75
C PRO A 66 15.30 -8.04 -25.32
N GLN A 67 16.14 -7.81 -24.30
CA GLN A 67 15.70 -7.80 -22.90
C GLN A 67 14.85 -6.57 -22.58
N TRP A 68 15.22 -5.41 -23.12
CA TRP A 68 14.39 -4.21 -23.00
C TRP A 68 13.02 -4.40 -23.64
N LEU A 69 12.98 -4.94 -24.86
CA LEU A 69 11.73 -5.23 -25.57
C LEU A 69 10.83 -6.17 -24.76
N ALA A 70 11.36 -7.30 -24.28
CA ALA A 70 10.58 -8.25 -23.50
C ALA A 70 10.05 -7.67 -22.18
N PHE A 71 10.85 -6.85 -21.50
CA PHE A 71 10.41 -6.15 -20.28
C PHE A 71 9.29 -5.14 -20.56
N GLU A 72 9.42 -4.36 -21.65
CA GLU A 72 8.39 -3.38 -22.04
C GLU A 72 7.09 -4.05 -22.47
N GLU A 73 7.17 -5.15 -23.21
CA GLU A 73 6.02 -5.97 -23.59
C GLU A 73 5.27 -6.47 -22.36
N HIS A 74 5.98 -7.09 -21.40
CA HIS A 74 5.39 -7.53 -20.14
C HIS A 74 4.73 -6.38 -19.38
N ARG A 75 5.41 -5.24 -19.28
CA ARG A 75 4.87 -4.06 -18.58
C ARG A 75 3.60 -3.55 -19.25
N ARG A 76 3.54 -3.54 -20.59
CA ARG A 76 2.35 -3.14 -21.33
C ARG A 76 1.21 -4.11 -21.10
N LEU A 77 1.48 -5.42 -21.12
CA LEU A 77 0.47 -6.45 -20.82
C LEU A 77 -0.07 -6.30 -19.40
N GLU A 78 0.77 -6.07 -18.39
CA GLU A 78 0.32 -5.81 -17.02
C GLU A 78 -0.55 -4.53 -16.92
N GLN A 79 -0.17 -3.48 -17.65
CA GLN A 79 -0.96 -2.25 -17.71
C GLN A 79 -2.32 -2.48 -18.37
N ASP A 80 -2.36 -3.17 -19.50
CA ASP A 80 -3.59 -3.50 -20.22
C ASP A 80 -4.49 -4.39 -19.35
N LEU A 81 -3.93 -5.38 -18.63
CA LEU A 81 -4.67 -6.19 -17.66
C LEU A 81 -5.22 -5.34 -16.51
N SER A 82 -4.39 -4.49 -15.90
CA SER A 82 -4.83 -3.61 -14.80
C SER A 82 -5.91 -2.61 -15.24
N SER A 83 -5.88 -2.15 -16.49
CA SER A 83 -6.88 -1.25 -17.05
C SER A 83 -8.21 -1.97 -17.34
N ASN A 84 -8.16 -3.27 -17.66
CA ASN A 84 -9.36 -4.09 -17.85
C ASN A 84 -9.98 -4.55 -16.52
N ASP A 85 -9.19 -4.63 -15.45
CA ASP A 85 -9.64 -4.95 -14.09
C ASP A 85 -10.25 -3.74 -13.36
N GLU A 86 -10.18 -2.53 -13.92
CA GLU A 86 -10.94 -1.40 -13.40
C GLU A 86 -12.44 -1.68 -13.63
N PRO A 87 -13.26 -1.86 -12.59
CA PRO A 87 -14.68 -2.14 -12.77
C PRO A 87 -15.32 -0.90 -13.40
N LEU A 88 -15.48 -0.90 -14.72
CA LEU A 88 -16.44 -0.07 -15.42
C LEU A 88 -17.79 -0.36 -14.76
N ALA A 89 -18.19 0.50 -13.82
CA ALA A 89 -19.52 0.50 -13.24
C ALA A 89 -20.49 0.75 -14.41
N ALA A 90 -20.91 -0.33 -15.05
CA ALA A 90 -21.88 -0.31 -16.12
C ALA A 90 -23.21 0.11 -15.51
N VAL A 91 -23.50 1.41 -15.55
CA VAL A 91 -24.80 1.96 -15.15
C VAL A 91 -25.83 1.48 -16.19
N MET A 92 -26.45 0.34 -15.93
CA MET A 92 -27.59 -0.12 -16.71
C MET A 92 -28.84 0.67 -16.31
N ILE A 93 -29.23 1.64 -17.14
CA ILE A 93 -30.51 2.32 -16.98
C ILE A 93 -31.61 1.40 -17.51
N VAL A 94 -32.24 0.64 -16.62
CA VAL A 94 -33.46 -0.12 -16.94
C VAL A 94 -34.62 0.87 -17.05
N ARG A 95 -35.10 1.13 -18.27
CA ARG A 95 -36.34 1.88 -18.46
C ARG A 95 -37.51 0.95 -18.18
N PRO A 96 -38.45 1.32 -17.29
CA PRO A 96 -39.69 0.58 -17.15
C PRO A 96 -40.43 0.60 -18.48
N HIS A 97 -40.85 -0.58 -18.93
CA HIS A 97 -41.71 -0.70 -20.10
C HIS A 97 -43.09 -0.21 -19.69
N ASP A 98 -43.58 0.86 -20.30
CA ASP A 98 -44.97 1.26 -20.13
C ASP A 98 -45.86 0.09 -20.59
N PRO A 99 -46.82 -0.36 -19.77
CA PRO A 99 -47.81 -1.31 -20.24
C PRO A 99 -48.67 -0.60 -21.28
N ILE A 100 -48.74 -1.20 -22.47
CA ILE A 100 -49.64 -0.80 -23.55
C ILE A 100 -51.07 -0.85 -22.98
N THR A 101 -51.64 0.30 -22.64
CA THR A 101 -53.08 0.43 -22.43
C THR A 101 -53.77 0.34 -23.79
N SER A 102 -54.73 -0.59 -23.82
CA SER A 102 -55.67 -0.96 -24.89
C SER A 102 -56.30 0.19 -25.66
#